data_AF-A0A3D4HBV9-F1
#
_entry.id   AF-A0A3D4HBV9-F1
#
_cell.length_a   1.000
_cell.length_b   1.000
_cell.length_c   1.000
_cell.angle_alpha   90.00
_cell.angle_beta   90.00
_cell.angle_gamma   90.00
#
_symmetry.space_group_name_H-M   'P 1'
#
loop_
_entity.id
_entity.type
_entity.pdbx_description
1 polymer ?
#
loop_
_entity_poly.entity_id
_entity_poly.type
_entity_poly.pdbx_seq_one_letter_code
_entity_poly.pdbx_strand_id
1 'polypeptide(L)'
;MRRSRFLLLIALFFLTFLFFKVKTLDKFTYINNKDGNAEIIVVDPLKDDLIKIFIDKNFNLESSRNFGEYKLASLWILGEKEKYNGKLVTETIVKNFNIPVYLWKDGDSTNLNLYQTIKVFWLFDKKNDYDYSLTSKTVKDSILINFVNPYVAQRMPKVRIENLTGENGVAEDVSKILEIIGFKTADYSKGYDEKLDCEVIGSNKNYNEIVSKIFNCQSFIDLNQTIDLKIRIGKSFSDRF
;
A
#
# COMPACT_ATOMS: atom_id res chain seq x y z
N MET A 1 47.73 -2.70 -13.41
CA MET A 1 46.86 -3.90 -13.37
C MET A 1 46.13 -4.13 -12.03
N ARG A 2 46.76 -3.94 -10.86
CA ARG A 2 46.15 -4.22 -9.54
C ARG A 2 44.88 -3.39 -9.21
N ARG A 3 44.83 -2.12 -9.59
CA ARG A 3 43.67 -1.21 -9.34
C ARG A 3 42.40 -1.60 -10.11
N SER A 4 42.54 -2.08 -11.35
CA SER A 4 41.41 -2.51 -12.18
C SER A 4 40.75 -3.79 -11.63
N ARG A 5 41.54 -4.77 -11.17
CA ARG A 5 41.00 -5.98 -10.53
C ARG A 5 40.20 -5.66 -9.26
N PHE A 6 40.64 -4.69 -8.48
CA PHE A 6 39.94 -4.28 -7.26
C PHE A 6 38.58 -3.61 -7.54
N LEU A 7 38.52 -2.70 -8.52
CA LEU A 7 37.25 -2.07 -8.93
C LEU A 7 36.24 -3.09 -9.47
N LEU A 8 36.72 -4.08 -10.23
CA LEU A 8 35.88 -5.17 -10.73
C LEU A 8 35.29 -6.00 -9.59
N LEU A 9 36.07 -6.32 -8.55
CA LEU A 9 35.57 -7.05 -7.38
C LEU A 9 34.52 -6.24 -6.59
N ILE A 10 34.71 -4.92 -6.44
CA ILE A 10 33.71 -4.06 -5.79
C ILE A 10 32.42 -4.03 -6.61
N ALA A 11 32.51 -3.88 -7.93
CA ALA A 11 31.35 -3.87 -8.81
C ALA A 11 30.60 -5.21 -8.74
N LEU A 12 31.32 -6.34 -8.74
CA LEU A 12 30.73 -7.67 -8.59
C LEU A 12 30.05 -7.86 -7.23
N PHE A 13 30.67 -7.39 -6.15
CA PHE A 13 30.09 -7.44 -4.81
C PHE A 13 28.80 -6.61 -4.74
N PHE A 14 28.84 -5.38 -5.27
CA PHE A 14 27.68 -4.50 -5.31
C PHE A 14 26.54 -5.09 -6.13
N LEU A 15 26.83 -5.65 -7.31
CA LEU A 15 25.85 -6.36 -8.12
C LEU A 15 25.24 -7.53 -7.35
N THR A 16 26.08 -8.41 -6.75
CA THR A 16 25.59 -9.55 -5.96
C THR A 16 24.69 -9.10 -4.81
N PHE A 17 25.06 -8.04 -4.10
CA PHE A 17 24.24 -7.46 -3.03
C PHE A 17 22.90 -6.92 -3.54
N LEU A 18 22.91 -6.23 -4.69
CA LEU A 18 21.70 -5.71 -5.32
C LEU A 18 20.76 -6.84 -5.75
N PHE A 19 21.30 -7.90 -6.38
CA PHE A 19 20.55 -9.11 -6.72
C PHE A 19 19.93 -9.76 -5.48
N PHE A 20 20.69 -9.86 -4.38
CA PHE A 20 20.19 -10.39 -3.11
C PHE A 20 19.04 -9.56 -2.55
N LYS A 21 19.18 -8.22 -2.54
CA LYS A 21 18.11 -7.31 -2.09
C LYS A 21 16.85 -7.42 -2.95
N VAL A 22 16.99 -7.48 -4.28
CA VAL A 22 15.86 -7.66 -5.21
C VAL A 22 15.14 -9.00 -4.98
N LYS A 23 15.87 -10.08 -4.69
CA LYS A 23 15.29 -11.40 -4.40
C LYS A 23 14.61 -11.50 -3.03
N THR A 24 15.01 -10.66 -2.08
CA THR A 24 14.50 -10.66 -0.70
C THR A 24 13.46 -9.56 -0.48
N LEU A 25 12.95 -8.94 -1.53
CA LEU A 25 11.86 -7.99 -1.43
C LEU A 25 10.60 -8.68 -0.93
N ASP A 26 9.93 -8.04 0.02
CA ASP A 26 8.58 -8.41 0.40
C ASP A 26 7.60 -8.13 -0.74
N LYS A 27 6.46 -8.82 -0.72
CA LYS A 27 5.33 -8.53 -1.59
C LYS A 27 4.91 -7.06 -1.45
N PHE A 28 4.69 -6.40 -2.57
CA PHE A 28 4.27 -5.00 -2.59
C PHE A 28 3.26 -4.73 -3.70
N THR A 29 2.50 -3.66 -3.52
CA THR A 29 1.47 -3.22 -4.47
C THR A 29 1.72 -1.76 -4.79
N TYR A 30 1.59 -1.39 -6.06
CA TYR A 30 1.63 0.01 -6.48
C TYR A 30 0.58 0.31 -7.54
N ILE A 31 0.26 1.59 -7.71
CA ILE A 31 -0.57 2.08 -8.81
C ILE A 31 0.32 2.73 -9.87
N ASN A 32 0.16 2.31 -11.12
CA ASN A 32 0.82 2.91 -12.27
C ASN A 32 -0.19 3.77 -13.05
N ASN A 33 0.13 5.03 -13.31
CA ASN A 33 -0.62 5.88 -14.23
C ASN A 33 -0.23 5.53 -15.67
N LYS A 34 -1.23 5.22 -16.50
CA LYS A 34 -1.04 4.98 -17.92
C LYS A 34 -2.13 5.70 -18.71
N ASP A 35 -1.77 6.86 -19.24
CA ASP A 35 -2.67 7.74 -20.00
C ASP A 35 -3.95 8.12 -19.23
N GLY A 36 -3.82 8.34 -17.91
CA GLY A 36 -4.90 8.68 -16.98
C GLY A 36 -5.66 7.47 -16.41
N ASN A 37 -5.40 6.26 -16.90
CA ASN A 37 -5.90 5.03 -16.29
C ASN A 37 -5.03 4.67 -15.07
N ALA A 38 -5.57 3.87 -14.17
CA ALA A 38 -4.78 3.27 -13.09
C ALA A 38 -4.62 1.78 -13.34
N GLU A 39 -3.37 1.30 -13.30
CA GLU A 39 -3.05 -0.12 -13.22
C GLU A 39 -2.62 -0.41 -11.78
N ILE A 40 -3.42 -1.14 -10.99
CA ILE A 40 -2.98 -1.67 -9.71
C ILE A 40 -2.14 -2.91 -10.00
N ILE A 41 -0.88 -2.87 -9.60
CA ILE A 41 0.08 -3.94 -9.85
C ILE A 41 0.51 -4.53 -8.52
N VAL A 42 0.18 -5.79 -8.33
CA VAL A 42 0.63 -6.59 -7.19
C VAL A 42 1.85 -7.37 -7.65
N VAL A 43 2.97 -7.19 -6.95
CA VAL A 43 4.23 -7.89 -7.22
C VAL A 43 4.48 -8.88 -6.10
N ASP A 44 4.65 -10.16 -6.44
CA ASP A 44 5.08 -11.22 -5.51
C ASP A 44 6.50 -11.68 -5.89
N PRO A 45 7.55 -11.11 -5.27
CA PRO A 45 8.93 -11.42 -5.61
C PRO A 45 9.32 -12.89 -5.35
N LEU A 46 8.63 -13.57 -4.42
CA LEU A 46 8.90 -14.97 -4.06
C LEU A 46 8.39 -15.92 -5.14
N LYS A 47 7.27 -15.59 -5.79
CA LYS A 47 6.69 -16.35 -6.90
C LYS A 47 7.20 -15.92 -8.28
N ASP A 48 7.98 -14.84 -8.33
CA ASP A 48 8.43 -14.20 -9.56
C ASP A 48 7.27 -13.85 -10.51
N ASP A 49 6.16 -13.38 -9.93
CA ASP A 49 4.91 -13.12 -10.61
C ASP A 49 4.39 -11.70 -10.32
N LEU A 50 3.59 -11.19 -11.25
CA LEU A 50 2.84 -9.95 -11.06
C LEU A 50 1.40 -10.11 -11.55
N ILE A 51 0.52 -9.37 -10.90
CA ILE A 51 -0.91 -9.31 -11.24
C ILE A 51 -1.23 -7.87 -11.59
N LYS A 52 -1.87 -7.67 -12.75
CA LYS A 52 -2.27 -6.36 -13.26
C LYS A 52 -3.79 -6.24 -13.21
N ILE A 53 -4.27 -5.24 -12.47
CA ILE A 53 -5.69 -4.92 -12.34
C ILE A 53 -5.91 -3.53 -12.95
N PHE A 54 -6.76 -3.46 -13.97
CA PHE A 54 -7.06 -2.23 -14.70
C PHE A 54 -8.25 -1.46 -14.09
N ILE A 55 -8.14 -0.13 -14.00
CA ILE A 55 -9.24 0.79 -13.70
C ILE A 55 -9.29 1.86 -14.80
N ASP A 56 -10.45 2.00 -15.44
CA ASP A 56 -10.66 2.98 -16.50
C ASP A 56 -10.57 4.42 -15.99
N LYS A 57 -9.93 5.30 -16.77
CA LYS A 57 -9.76 6.72 -16.45
C LYS A 57 -11.07 7.49 -16.23
N ASN A 58 -12.21 7.00 -16.75
CA ASN A 58 -13.52 7.61 -16.58
C ASN A 58 -14.27 7.13 -15.34
N PHE A 59 -13.69 6.20 -14.56
CA PHE A 59 -14.31 5.71 -13.35
C PHE A 59 -14.48 6.85 -12.32
N ASN A 60 -15.68 7.03 -11.78
CA ASN A 60 -15.96 8.04 -10.77
C ASN A 60 -15.61 7.52 -9.38
N LEU A 61 -14.75 8.27 -8.68
CA LEU A 61 -14.27 7.95 -7.35
C LEU A 61 -14.52 9.14 -6.43
N GLU A 62 -14.89 8.85 -5.19
CA GLU A 62 -14.91 9.86 -4.14
C GLU A 62 -13.47 10.11 -3.71
N SER A 63 -12.94 11.30 -3.96
CA SER A 63 -11.57 11.65 -3.59
C SER A 63 -11.35 11.42 -2.10
N SER A 64 -10.18 10.90 -1.75
CA SER A 64 -9.68 11.08 -0.39
C SER A 64 -9.49 12.58 -0.10
N ARG A 65 -9.39 12.95 1.18
CA ARG A 65 -9.22 14.36 1.60
C ARG A 65 -10.38 15.29 1.29
N ASN A 66 -11.59 14.74 1.11
CA ASN A 66 -12.84 15.49 0.99
C ASN A 66 -12.89 16.49 -0.19
N PHE A 67 -12.18 16.23 -1.29
CA PHE A 67 -12.25 17.09 -2.49
C PHE A 67 -13.52 16.89 -3.34
N GLY A 68 -14.35 15.89 -3.03
CA GLY A 68 -15.56 15.53 -3.77
C GLY A 68 -15.35 14.37 -4.75
N GLU A 69 -16.30 14.15 -5.66
CA GLU A 69 -16.21 13.08 -6.66
C GLU A 69 -15.50 13.54 -7.93
N TYR A 70 -14.58 12.71 -8.44
CA TYR A 70 -13.85 12.96 -9.67
C TYR A 70 -13.74 11.70 -10.52
N LYS A 71 -13.56 11.90 -11.82
CA LYS A 71 -13.02 10.85 -12.68
C LYS A 71 -11.58 10.55 -12.28
N LEU A 72 -11.19 9.29 -12.37
CA LEU A 72 -9.83 8.84 -12.06
C LEU A 72 -8.75 9.65 -12.78
N ALA A 73 -8.92 9.96 -14.06
CA ALA A 73 -7.97 10.79 -14.81
C ALA A 73 -7.76 12.18 -14.18
N SER A 74 -8.83 12.76 -13.63
CA SER A 74 -8.79 14.09 -13.00
C SER A 74 -8.11 14.07 -11.64
N LEU A 75 -8.13 12.94 -10.93
CA LEU A 75 -7.44 12.78 -9.66
C LEU A 75 -5.92 12.83 -9.80
N TRP A 76 -5.35 12.35 -10.91
CA TRP A 76 -3.92 12.50 -11.20
C TRP A 76 -3.53 13.98 -11.32
N ILE A 77 -4.31 14.75 -12.10
CA ILE A 77 -4.11 16.18 -12.29
C ILE A 77 -4.29 16.94 -10.97
N LEU A 78 -5.32 16.59 -10.20
CA LEU A 78 -5.58 17.19 -8.88
C LEU A 78 -4.43 16.89 -7.90
N GLY A 79 -3.93 15.65 -7.89
CA GLY A 79 -2.81 15.25 -7.05
C GLY A 79 -1.56 16.10 -7.32
N GLU A 80 -1.23 16.35 -8.59
CA GLU A 80 -0.10 17.21 -8.97
C GLU A 80 -0.31 18.66 -8.51
N LYS A 81 -1.50 19.23 -8.73
CA LYS A 81 -1.84 20.61 -8.33
C LYS A 81 -1.77 20.81 -6.81
N GLU A 82 -2.29 19.86 -6.05
CA GLU A 82 -2.30 19.89 -4.57
C GLU A 82 -1.00 19.36 -3.94
N LYS A 83 0.03 19.06 -4.76
CA LYS A 83 1.35 18.56 -4.33
C LYS A 83 1.30 17.21 -3.59
N TYR A 84 0.25 16.43 -3.82
CA TYR A 84 0.14 15.05 -3.35
C TYR A 84 0.65 14.04 -4.39
N ASN A 85 0.75 14.43 -5.67
CA ASN A 85 1.09 13.57 -6.81
C ASN A 85 0.23 12.30 -6.81
N GLY A 86 0.80 11.13 -7.13
CA GLY A 86 0.07 9.86 -7.09
C GLY A 86 -0.39 9.40 -5.71
N LYS A 87 0.04 10.06 -4.62
CA LYS A 87 -0.43 9.74 -3.27
C LYS A 87 -1.95 9.93 -3.14
N LEU A 88 -2.48 11.01 -3.72
CA LEU A 88 -3.93 11.27 -3.70
C LEU A 88 -4.71 10.12 -4.36
N VAL A 89 -4.21 9.63 -5.49
CA VAL A 89 -4.84 8.52 -6.23
C VAL A 89 -4.73 7.22 -5.45
N THR A 90 -3.59 6.92 -4.82
CA THR A 90 -3.46 5.75 -3.95
C THR A 90 -4.44 5.78 -2.78
N GLU A 91 -4.52 6.90 -2.05
CA GLU A 91 -5.43 7.06 -0.91
C GLU A 91 -6.89 6.95 -1.37
N THR A 92 -7.23 7.54 -2.51
CA THR A 92 -8.58 7.47 -3.09
C THR A 92 -8.96 6.04 -3.50
N ILE A 93 -8.03 5.27 -4.08
CA ILE A 93 -8.26 3.87 -4.43
C ILE A 93 -8.42 3.01 -3.16
N VAL A 94 -7.59 3.24 -2.13
CA VAL A 94 -7.73 2.56 -0.84
C VAL A 94 -9.12 2.82 -0.26
N LYS A 95 -9.56 4.08 -0.20
CA LYS A 95 -10.88 4.49 0.30
C LYS A 95 -12.03 3.81 -0.44
N ASN A 96 -12.02 3.86 -1.78
CA ASN A 96 -13.17 3.43 -2.57
C ASN A 96 -13.25 1.90 -2.76
N PHE A 97 -12.11 1.19 -2.70
CA PHE A 97 -12.06 -0.24 -3.03
C PHE A 97 -11.61 -1.12 -1.85
N ASN A 98 -11.21 -0.52 -0.71
CA ASN A 98 -10.62 -1.23 0.43
C ASN A 98 -9.40 -2.09 0.06
N ILE A 99 -8.61 -1.65 -0.93
CA ILE A 99 -7.41 -2.37 -1.39
C ILE A 99 -6.16 -1.79 -0.72
N PRO A 100 -5.27 -2.59 -0.11
CA PRO A 100 -4.07 -2.10 0.57
C PRO A 100 -2.97 -1.73 -0.42
N VAL A 101 -2.95 -0.47 -0.87
CA VAL A 101 -1.93 0.08 -1.77
C VAL A 101 -1.42 1.42 -1.27
N TYR A 102 -0.10 1.63 -1.35
CA TYR A 102 0.54 2.87 -0.87
C TYR A 102 1.67 3.36 -1.78
N LEU A 103 2.06 2.55 -2.77
CA LEU A 103 3.08 2.91 -3.74
C LEU A 103 2.41 3.41 -5.02
N TRP A 104 3.08 4.27 -5.75
CA TRP A 104 2.60 4.81 -7.02
C TRP A 104 3.75 5.16 -7.96
N LYS A 105 3.42 5.20 -9.25
CA LYS A 105 4.27 5.64 -10.34
C LYS A 105 3.44 6.40 -11.36
N ASP A 106 3.93 7.56 -11.78
CA ASP A 106 3.37 8.40 -12.82
C ASP A 106 4.52 8.98 -13.67
N GLY A 107 4.76 8.37 -14.83
CA GLY A 107 5.95 8.65 -15.63
C GLY A 107 7.24 8.44 -14.83
N ASP A 108 8.04 9.49 -14.70
CA ASP A 108 9.29 9.50 -13.93
C ASP A 108 9.08 9.76 -12.43
N SER A 109 7.89 10.24 -12.03
CA SER A 109 7.56 10.50 -10.63
C SER A 109 7.08 9.22 -9.96
N THR A 110 7.73 8.81 -8.87
CA THR A 110 7.36 7.59 -8.15
C THR A 110 7.83 7.63 -6.69
N ASN A 111 7.18 6.87 -5.82
CA ASN A 111 7.68 6.57 -4.48
C ASN A 111 8.22 5.13 -4.36
N LEU A 112 8.37 4.41 -5.47
CA LEU A 112 9.06 3.12 -5.51
C LEU A 112 10.54 3.33 -5.18
N ASN A 113 11.10 2.44 -4.37
CA ASN A 113 12.55 2.43 -4.16
C ASN A 113 13.28 1.79 -5.36
N LEU A 114 14.61 1.93 -5.39
CA LEU A 114 15.44 1.42 -6.48
C LEU A 114 15.27 -0.10 -6.71
N TYR A 115 15.22 -0.89 -5.63
CA TYR A 115 15.11 -2.34 -5.74
C TYR A 115 13.74 -2.76 -6.29
N GLN A 116 12.68 -2.10 -5.84
CA GLN A 116 11.32 -2.31 -6.36
C GLN A 116 11.25 -1.98 -7.84
N THR A 117 11.84 -0.85 -8.25
CA THR A 117 11.88 -0.41 -9.66
C THR A 117 12.59 -1.44 -10.55
N ILE A 118 13.74 -1.95 -10.10
CA ILE A 118 14.49 -3.00 -10.83
C ILE A 118 13.68 -4.29 -10.92
N LYS A 119 13.04 -4.72 -9.82
CA LYS A 119 12.21 -5.93 -9.80
C LYS A 119 11.04 -5.82 -10.77
N VAL A 120 10.34 -4.70 -10.75
CA VAL A 120 9.23 -4.40 -11.66
C VAL A 120 9.71 -4.47 -13.11
N PHE A 121 10.81 -3.80 -13.44
CA PHE A 121 11.36 -3.78 -14.78
C PHE A 121 11.60 -5.21 -15.33
N TRP A 122 12.20 -6.11 -14.53
CA TRP A 122 12.45 -7.50 -14.97
C TRP A 122 11.20 -8.35 -15.12
N LEU A 123 10.15 -8.07 -14.35
CA LEU A 123 8.90 -8.83 -14.45
C LEU A 123 8.00 -8.34 -15.59
N PHE A 124 8.07 -7.06 -15.94
CA PHE A 124 7.23 -6.48 -16.99
C PHE A 124 7.51 -7.06 -18.37
N ASP A 125 8.76 -7.45 -18.66
CA ASP A 125 9.14 -8.10 -19.92
C ASP A 125 8.40 -9.44 -20.15
N LYS A 126 7.80 -10.03 -19.11
CA LYS A 126 7.12 -11.33 -19.19
C LYS A 126 5.62 -11.26 -19.48
N LYS A 127 4.96 -10.11 -19.28
CA LYS A 127 3.48 -10.06 -19.23
C LYS A 127 2.91 -8.72 -19.70
N ASN A 128 2.16 -8.74 -20.80
CA ASN A 128 1.54 -7.54 -21.39
C ASN A 128 0.06 -7.35 -21.04
N ASP A 129 -0.68 -8.44 -20.80
CA ASP A 129 -2.13 -8.38 -20.61
C ASP A 129 -2.54 -8.12 -19.15
N TYR A 130 -3.76 -7.60 -18.98
CA TYR A 130 -4.39 -7.43 -17.67
C TYR A 130 -5.01 -8.74 -17.19
N ASP A 131 -4.83 -9.07 -15.92
CA ASP A 131 -5.46 -10.23 -15.29
C ASP A 131 -6.93 -9.92 -14.90
N TYR A 132 -7.18 -8.69 -14.48
CA TYR A 132 -8.48 -8.24 -13.99
C TYR A 132 -8.80 -6.82 -14.45
N SER A 133 -10.09 -6.49 -14.47
CA SER A 133 -10.60 -5.13 -14.68
C SER A 133 -11.65 -4.82 -13.62
N LEU A 134 -11.54 -3.65 -12.98
CA LEU A 134 -12.50 -3.16 -12.00
C LEU A 134 -13.54 -2.28 -12.71
N THR A 135 -14.76 -2.81 -12.83
CA THR A 135 -15.90 -2.12 -13.43
C THR A 135 -16.92 -1.62 -12.41
N SER A 136 -16.70 -1.89 -11.12
CA SER A 136 -17.53 -1.42 -10.01
C SER A 136 -16.69 -1.19 -8.74
N LYS A 137 -17.24 -0.46 -7.76
CA LYS A 137 -16.57 -0.20 -6.47
C LYS A 137 -16.44 -1.47 -5.61
N THR A 138 -17.27 -2.48 -5.85
CA THR A 138 -17.21 -3.77 -5.15
C THR A 138 -16.18 -4.69 -5.79
N VAL A 139 -15.09 -4.95 -5.07
CA VAL A 139 -14.01 -5.83 -5.53
C VAL A 139 -14.36 -7.28 -5.26
N LYS A 140 -14.14 -8.17 -6.23
CA LYS A 140 -14.36 -9.61 -6.08
C LYS A 140 -13.29 -10.25 -5.19
N ASP A 141 -13.66 -11.26 -4.41
CA ASP A 141 -12.73 -12.00 -3.54
C ASP A 141 -11.54 -12.62 -4.31
N SER A 142 -11.76 -13.03 -5.56
CA SER A 142 -10.71 -13.54 -6.45
C SER A 142 -9.64 -12.51 -6.79
N ILE A 143 -9.95 -11.22 -6.65
CA ILE A 143 -9.00 -10.11 -6.76
C ILE A 143 -8.36 -9.84 -5.39
N LEU A 144 -9.16 -9.82 -4.31
CA LEU A 144 -8.71 -9.52 -2.95
C LEU A 144 -7.67 -10.51 -2.41
N ILE A 145 -7.78 -11.81 -2.75
CA ILE A 145 -6.82 -12.83 -2.34
C ILE A 145 -5.38 -12.50 -2.78
N ASN A 146 -5.24 -11.71 -3.84
CA ASN A 146 -3.93 -11.29 -4.35
C ASN A 146 -3.26 -10.24 -3.46
N PHE A 147 -3.95 -9.63 -2.51
CA PHE A 147 -3.37 -8.62 -1.61
C PHE A 147 -2.94 -9.20 -0.25
N VAL A 148 -3.24 -10.47 0.02
CA VAL A 148 -2.83 -11.14 1.25
C VAL A 148 -1.30 -11.13 1.38
N ASN A 149 -0.81 -10.71 2.54
CA ASN A 149 0.60 -10.75 2.88
C ASN A 149 0.93 -12.13 3.51
N PRO A 150 1.84 -12.92 2.92
CA PRO A 150 2.11 -14.28 3.40
C PRO A 150 2.67 -14.32 4.83
N TYR A 151 3.46 -13.32 5.23
CA TYR A 151 4.02 -13.23 6.58
C TYR A 151 2.94 -12.95 7.64
N VAL A 152 1.96 -12.10 7.31
CA VAL A 152 0.83 -11.79 8.20
C VAL A 152 -0.14 -12.97 8.25
N ALA A 153 -0.56 -13.49 7.10
CA ALA A 153 -1.55 -14.55 7.00
C ALA A 153 -1.11 -15.86 7.68
N GLN A 154 0.18 -16.17 7.71
CA GLN A 154 0.69 -17.36 8.39
C GLN A 154 0.43 -17.32 9.91
N ARG A 155 0.42 -16.13 10.52
CA ARG A 155 0.28 -15.95 11.97
C ARG A 155 -1.07 -15.40 12.39
N MET A 156 -1.84 -14.84 11.45
CA MET A 156 -3.14 -14.19 11.67
C MET A 156 -3.15 -13.28 12.92
N PRO A 157 -2.20 -12.33 13.03
CA PRO A 157 -2.06 -11.49 14.21
C PRO A 157 -3.35 -10.73 14.52
N LYS A 158 -3.65 -10.58 15.80
CA LYS A 158 -4.84 -9.89 16.30
C LYS A 158 -4.63 -8.38 16.30
N VAL A 159 -5.64 -7.64 15.84
CA VAL A 159 -5.62 -6.17 15.82
C VAL A 159 -6.74 -5.61 16.66
N ARG A 160 -6.44 -4.61 17.50
CA ARG A 160 -7.43 -3.72 18.12
C ARG A 160 -7.46 -2.39 17.37
N ILE A 161 -8.66 -1.90 17.07
CA ILE A 161 -8.86 -0.59 16.45
C ILE A 161 -9.51 0.35 17.47
N GLU A 162 -8.85 1.46 17.77
CA GLU A 162 -9.39 2.56 18.58
C GLU A 162 -9.88 3.65 17.62
N ASN A 163 -11.20 3.73 17.43
CA ASN A 163 -11.84 4.74 16.62
C ASN A 163 -12.02 6.02 17.44
N LEU A 164 -11.12 6.97 17.25
CA LEU A 164 -11.11 8.29 17.87
C LEU A 164 -11.51 9.39 16.87
N THR A 165 -12.10 9.03 15.71
CA THR A 165 -12.44 9.99 14.66
C THR A 165 -13.73 10.78 14.96
N GLY A 166 -14.63 10.20 15.75
CA GLY A 166 -16.01 10.70 15.91
C GLY A 166 -16.95 10.36 14.75
N GLU A 167 -16.45 9.65 13.73
CA GLU A 167 -17.21 9.23 12.54
C GLU A 167 -17.44 7.72 12.54
N ASN A 168 -18.57 7.30 11.97
CA ASN A 168 -18.88 5.88 11.77
C ASN A 168 -18.35 5.42 10.40
N GLY A 169 -18.02 4.13 10.25
CA GLY A 169 -17.59 3.54 8.98
C GLY A 169 -16.08 3.49 8.79
N VAL A 170 -15.33 4.47 9.29
CA VAL A 170 -13.88 4.55 9.09
C VAL A 170 -13.15 3.36 9.71
N ALA A 171 -13.55 2.97 10.92
CA ALA A 171 -12.96 1.81 11.60
C ALA A 171 -13.29 0.49 10.87
N GLU A 172 -14.50 0.39 10.33
CA GLU A 172 -14.97 -0.76 9.56
C GLU A 172 -14.19 -0.90 8.25
N ASP A 173 -13.91 0.20 7.54
CA ASP A 173 -13.13 0.18 6.30
C ASP A 173 -11.64 -0.14 6.57
N VAL A 174 -11.06 0.46 7.61
CA VAL A 174 -9.71 0.10 8.08
C VAL A 174 -9.65 -1.39 8.44
N SER A 175 -10.66 -1.92 9.13
CA SER A 175 -10.74 -3.35 9.46
C SER A 175 -10.78 -4.25 8.22
N LYS A 176 -11.63 -3.94 7.22
CA LYS A 176 -11.70 -4.70 5.96
C LYS A 176 -10.33 -4.76 5.26
N ILE A 177 -9.64 -3.62 5.19
CA ILE A 177 -8.31 -3.55 4.57
C ILE A 177 -7.31 -4.44 5.33
N LEU A 178 -7.34 -4.42 6.66
CA LEU A 178 -6.48 -5.26 7.50
C LEU A 178 -6.77 -6.74 7.31
N GLU A 179 -8.04 -7.13 7.22
CA GLU A 179 -8.46 -8.51 6.98
C GLU A 179 -8.01 -9.01 5.60
N ILE A 180 -8.08 -8.17 4.56
CA ILE A 180 -7.54 -8.48 3.22
C ILE A 180 -6.04 -8.76 3.26
N ILE A 181 -5.28 -8.07 4.11
CA ILE A 181 -3.83 -8.31 4.28
C ILE A 181 -3.57 -9.62 5.04
N GLY A 182 -4.52 -10.08 5.86
CA GLY A 182 -4.45 -11.30 6.64
C GLY A 182 -4.42 -11.10 8.17
N PHE A 183 -4.69 -9.89 8.66
CA PHE A 183 -4.88 -9.64 10.09
C PHE A 183 -6.24 -10.15 10.55
N LYS A 184 -6.38 -10.39 11.87
CA LYS A 184 -7.67 -10.72 12.49
C LYS A 184 -8.10 -9.60 13.42
N THR A 185 -9.21 -8.93 13.10
CA THR A 185 -9.76 -7.90 13.99
C THR A 185 -10.29 -8.55 15.27
N ALA A 186 -9.79 -8.11 16.42
CA ALA A 186 -10.12 -8.71 17.71
C ALA A 186 -11.07 -7.85 18.53
N ASP A 187 -10.96 -6.52 18.41
CA ASP A 187 -11.66 -5.60 19.30
C ASP A 187 -11.76 -4.19 18.69
N TYR A 188 -12.82 -3.47 19.06
CA TYR A 188 -13.06 -2.09 18.70
C TYR A 188 -13.33 -1.27 19.96
N SER A 189 -12.72 -0.10 20.04
CA SER A 189 -13.12 0.92 21.01
C SER A 189 -13.46 2.22 20.30
N LYS A 190 -14.32 3.03 20.93
CA LYS A 190 -14.73 4.33 20.42
C LYS A 190 -14.28 5.43 21.39
N GLY A 191 -13.96 6.58 20.84
CA GLY A 191 -13.62 7.80 21.56
C GLY A 191 -13.55 8.97 20.59
N TYR A 192 -12.87 10.04 21.00
CA TYR A 192 -12.65 11.21 20.16
C TYR A 192 -11.30 11.86 20.49
N ASP A 193 -10.50 12.10 19.46
CA ASP A 193 -9.25 12.85 19.54
C ASP A 193 -9.11 13.70 18.28
N GLU A 194 -9.29 15.01 18.45
CA GLU A 194 -9.25 15.99 17.35
C GLU A 194 -7.86 16.12 16.73
N LYS A 195 -6.80 15.95 17.54
CA LYS A 195 -5.42 16.22 17.13
C LYS A 195 -4.71 15.00 16.57
N LEU A 196 -5.21 13.81 16.89
CA LEU A 196 -4.63 12.56 16.42
C LEU A 196 -4.95 12.36 14.93
N ASP A 197 -3.90 12.09 14.14
CA ASP A 197 -4.03 11.52 12.80
C ASP A 197 -4.18 10.00 12.95
N CYS A 198 -3.08 9.25 12.93
CA CYS A 198 -3.12 7.84 13.27
C CYS A 198 -1.80 7.29 13.79
N GLU A 199 -1.91 6.27 14.65
CA GLU A 199 -0.79 5.58 15.30
C GLU A 199 -0.95 4.06 15.18
N VAL A 200 0.17 3.38 14.94
CA VAL A 200 0.25 1.93 14.89
C VAL A 200 1.22 1.47 15.98
N ILE A 201 0.71 0.75 16.97
CA ILE A 201 1.44 0.36 18.17
C ILE A 201 1.43 -1.16 18.27
N GLY A 202 2.61 -1.78 18.32
CA GLY A 202 2.72 -3.23 18.38
C GLY A 202 4.13 -3.69 18.76
N SER A 203 4.24 -4.95 19.19
CA SER A 203 5.51 -5.55 19.58
C SER A 203 6.33 -6.02 18.37
N ASN A 204 5.68 -6.27 17.24
CA ASN A 204 6.33 -6.73 16.01
C ASN A 204 6.50 -5.58 15.01
N LYS A 205 7.76 -5.18 14.80
CA LYS A 205 8.14 -4.12 13.87
C LYS A 205 7.61 -4.34 12.44
N ASN A 206 7.59 -5.57 11.94
CA ASN A 206 7.13 -5.84 10.57
C ASN A 206 5.63 -5.58 10.40
N TYR A 207 4.81 -5.94 11.41
CA TYR A 207 3.38 -5.63 11.38
C TYR A 207 3.16 -4.12 11.41
N ASN A 208 3.89 -3.41 12.27
CA ASN A 208 3.80 -1.96 12.37
C ASN A 208 4.18 -1.30 11.04
N GLU A 209 5.27 -1.74 10.40
CA GLU A 209 5.73 -1.20 9.11
C GLU A 209 4.73 -1.45 7.97
N ILE A 210 4.11 -2.63 7.91
CA ILE A 210 3.11 -2.93 6.86
C ILE A 210 1.91 -1.98 6.99
N VAL A 211 1.33 -1.91 8.19
CA VAL A 211 0.11 -1.12 8.43
C VAL A 211 0.39 0.38 8.35
N SER A 212 1.51 0.86 8.91
CA SER A 212 1.88 2.28 8.84
C SER A 212 2.13 2.75 7.41
N LYS A 213 2.71 1.92 6.52
CA LYS A 213 2.89 2.27 5.11
C LYS A 213 1.56 2.41 4.37
N ILE A 214 0.61 1.51 4.61
CA ILE A 214 -0.70 1.51 3.95
C ILE A 214 -1.51 2.75 4.34
N PHE A 215 -1.57 3.06 5.62
CA PHE A 215 -2.40 4.15 6.14
C PHE A 215 -1.64 5.48 6.34
N ASN A 216 -0.33 5.49 6.03
CA ASN A 216 0.57 6.62 6.29
C ASN A 216 0.53 7.07 7.77
N CYS A 217 0.60 6.12 8.70
CA CYS A 217 0.52 6.36 10.15
C CYS A 217 1.88 6.40 10.82
N GLN A 218 1.95 7.03 12.00
CA GLN A 218 3.13 6.91 12.86
C GLN A 218 3.19 5.51 13.46
N SER A 219 4.39 4.97 13.66
CA SER A 219 4.57 3.62 14.24
C SER A 219 5.41 3.64 15.50
N PHE A 220 4.98 2.88 16.50
CA PHE A 220 5.62 2.77 17.82
C PHE A 220 5.79 1.31 18.20
N ILE A 221 6.93 0.97 18.79
CA ILE A 221 7.16 -0.38 19.35
C ILE A 221 6.75 -0.35 20.82
N ASP A 222 5.85 -1.25 21.20
CA ASP A 222 5.47 -1.50 22.59
C ASP A 222 5.57 -2.99 22.89
N LEU A 223 6.55 -3.36 23.74
CA LEU A 223 6.82 -4.75 24.11
C LEU A 223 5.90 -5.27 25.23
N ASN A 224 5.18 -4.38 25.92
CA ASN A 224 4.31 -4.74 27.04
C ASN A 224 2.85 -4.96 26.62
N GLN A 225 2.55 -4.74 25.34
CA GLN A 225 1.20 -4.86 24.81
C GLN A 225 0.74 -6.33 24.76
N THR A 226 -0.50 -6.58 25.18
CA THR A 226 -1.10 -7.93 25.21
C THR A 226 -1.67 -8.38 23.86
N ILE A 227 -1.81 -7.46 22.91
CA ILE A 227 -2.30 -7.71 21.55
C ILE A 227 -1.19 -7.41 20.54
N ASP A 228 -1.16 -8.17 19.44
CA ASP A 228 -0.09 -8.08 18.42
C ASP A 228 0.01 -6.68 17.82
N LEU A 229 -1.14 -6.03 17.58
CA LEU A 229 -1.22 -4.70 17.01
C LEU A 229 -2.41 -3.91 17.57
N LYS A 230 -2.19 -2.63 17.82
CA LYS A 230 -3.21 -1.64 18.16
C LYS A 230 -3.10 -0.49 17.16
N ILE A 231 -4.21 -0.09 16.58
CA ILE A 231 -4.28 1.04 15.66
C ILE A 231 -5.20 2.09 16.27
N ARG A 232 -4.72 3.33 16.38
CA ARG A 232 -5.50 4.47 16.87
C ARG A 232 -5.71 5.40 15.69
N ILE A 233 -6.96 5.70 15.35
CA ILE A 233 -7.32 6.61 14.25
C ILE A 233 -8.10 7.79 14.83
N GLY A 234 -7.61 9.00 14.65
CA GLY A 234 -8.25 10.23 15.13
C GLY A 234 -8.87 11.07 14.01
N LYS A 235 -9.39 12.24 14.36
CA LYS A 235 -10.17 13.08 13.43
C LYS A 235 -9.37 13.45 12.18
N SER A 236 -8.08 13.77 12.33
CA SER A 236 -7.22 14.15 11.20
C SER A 236 -7.01 13.01 10.18
N PHE A 237 -7.11 11.75 10.62
CA PHE A 237 -7.08 10.59 9.72
C PHE A 237 -8.37 10.51 8.90
N SER A 238 -9.52 10.66 9.56
CA SER A 238 -10.85 10.73 8.91
C SER A 238 -10.87 11.78 7.80
N ASP A 239 -10.32 12.96 8.08
CA ASP A 239 -10.36 14.08 7.14
C ASP A 239 -9.56 13.82 5.87
N ARG A 240 -8.61 12.89 5.89
CA ARG A 240 -7.81 12.50 4.72
C ARG A 240 -8.14 11.13 4.15
N PHE A 241 -8.91 10.31 4.86
CA PHE A 241 -9.27 8.95 4.45
C PHE A 241 -10.53 8.92 3.59
#